data_AF-A0A976QTM5-F1
#
_entry.id   AF-A0A976QTM5-F1
#
_cell.length_a   1.000
_cell.length_b   1.000
_cell.length_c   1.000
_cell.angle_alpha   90.00
_cell.angle_beta   90.00
_cell.angle_gamma   90.00
#
_symmetry.space_group_name_H-M   'P 1'
#
loop_
_entity.id
_entity.type
_entity.pdbx_description
1 polymer ?
#
loop_
_entity_poly.entity_id
_entity_poly.type
_entity_poly.pdbx_seq_one_letter_code
_entity_poly.pdbx_strand_id
1 'polypeptide(L)'
;MSDLFWIYKERSSVRSGIAKIPIAVSLLGCAILIFLLYGISAMIENGILVELIGFDIPFIVKALSFISTVSLFAFLINSTGVLYFVIISSLVYFVTHSVVISGLFQFYSKFKEYSMPFLNMVYYTPRDEMFILLMALVMARLLLIIPFCYYSLVLYTIRRVGGRGWSTVPAFQLEIDKIPKQIDELQRRREYIMRRVEIL
;
A
#
# COMPACT_ATOMS: atom_id res chain seq x y z
N MET A 1 -34.96 -16.85 17.16
CA MET A 1 -33.76 -16.15 16.68
C MET A 1 -33.70 -16.38 15.18
N SER A 2 -33.95 -15.34 14.38
CA SER A 2 -34.13 -15.47 12.92
C SER A 2 -32.81 -15.36 12.16
N ASP A 3 -32.74 -15.98 10.98
CA ASP A 3 -31.56 -16.02 10.09
C ASP A 3 -30.98 -14.64 9.75
N LEU A 4 -31.79 -13.58 9.84
CA LEU A 4 -31.35 -12.18 9.78
C LEU A 4 -30.24 -11.88 10.80
N PHE A 5 -30.32 -12.42 12.02
CA PHE A 5 -29.31 -12.19 13.06
C PHE A 5 -27.92 -12.67 12.64
N TRP A 6 -27.84 -13.81 11.95
CA TRP A 6 -26.59 -14.34 11.43
C TRP A 6 -26.06 -13.51 10.26
N ILE A 7 -26.93 -13.08 9.36
CA ILE A 7 -26.58 -12.19 8.23
C ILE A 7 -26.00 -10.85 8.74
N TYR A 8 -26.56 -10.29 9.82
CA TYR A 8 -26.03 -9.07 10.43
C TYR A 8 -24.72 -9.33 11.20
N LYS A 9 -24.60 -10.45 11.91
CA LYS A 9 -23.39 -10.83 12.64
C LYS A 9 -22.18 -11.07 11.71
N GLU A 10 -22.37 -11.60 10.52
CA GLU A 10 -21.27 -11.77 9.55
C GLU A 10 -20.79 -10.43 8.97
N ARG A 11 -21.66 -9.42 8.83
CA ARG A 11 -21.25 -8.06 8.44
C ARG A 11 -20.46 -7.33 9.53
N SER A 12 -20.41 -7.85 10.75
CA SER A 12 -19.86 -7.15 11.92
C SER A 12 -18.35 -7.26 12.10
N SER A 13 -17.65 -8.08 11.30
CA SER A 13 -16.24 -8.42 11.52
C SER A 13 -15.24 -7.61 10.69
N VAL A 14 -15.68 -6.76 9.75
CA VAL A 14 -14.81 -6.10 8.75
C VAL A 14 -13.97 -4.92 9.30
N ARG A 15 -13.62 -4.88 10.58
CA ARG A 15 -12.96 -3.70 11.19
C ARG A 15 -11.72 -3.95 12.03
N SER A 16 -11.27 -5.19 12.07
CA SER A 16 -10.10 -5.55 12.83
C SER A 16 -9.06 -6.02 11.84
N GLY A 17 -7.87 -5.40 11.82
CA GLY A 17 -6.73 -5.97 11.10
C GLY A 17 -6.43 -7.38 11.61
N ILE A 18 -5.48 -8.08 10.99
CA ILE A 18 -5.03 -9.39 11.49
C ILE A 18 -4.77 -9.26 13.01
N ALA A 19 -5.45 -10.07 13.81
CA ALA A 19 -5.36 -10.10 15.29
C ALA A 19 -6.01 -8.94 16.09
N LYS A 20 -7.13 -8.34 15.64
CA LYS A 20 -7.83 -7.26 16.37
C LYS A 20 -7.02 -5.97 16.55
N ILE A 21 -5.98 -5.77 15.75
CA ILE A 21 -5.18 -4.55 15.75
C ILE A 21 -5.93 -3.47 14.94
N PRO A 22 -5.90 -2.18 15.36
CA PRO A 22 -6.45 -1.10 14.55
C PRO A 22 -5.83 -1.07 13.15
N ILE A 23 -6.66 -0.93 12.12
CA ILE A 23 -6.22 -1.01 10.72
C ILE A 23 -5.18 0.08 10.38
N ALA A 24 -5.29 1.27 10.98
CA ALA A 24 -4.29 2.32 10.81
C ALA A 24 -2.89 1.91 11.35
N VAL A 25 -2.86 1.10 12.43
CA VAL A 25 -1.60 0.58 13.00
C VAL A 25 -1.03 -0.51 12.11
N SER A 26 -1.87 -1.40 11.55
CA SER A 26 -1.43 -2.40 10.56
C SER A 26 -0.85 -1.72 9.31
N LEU A 27 -1.50 -0.67 8.81
CA LEU A 27 -0.98 0.15 7.71
C LEU A 27 0.35 0.82 8.04
N LEU A 28 0.46 1.38 9.24
CA LEU A 28 1.69 2.01 9.69
C LEU A 28 2.84 1.01 9.75
N GLY A 29 2.59 -0.19 10.29
CA GLY A 29 3.57 -1.28 10.32
C GLY A 29 4.04 -1.66 8.91
N CYS A 30 3.11 -1.82 7.96
CA CYS A 30 3.44 -2.09 6.56
C CYS A 30 4.26 -0.95 5.93
N ALA A 31 3.85 0.31 6.11
CA ALA A 31 4.56 1.47 5.55
C ALA A 31 5.98 1.59 6.10
N ILE A 32 6.17 1.41 7.41
CA ILE A 32 7.49 1.41 8.05
C ILE A 32 8.35 0.27 7.51
N LEU A 33 7.80 -0.94 7.39
CA LEU A 33 8.54 -2.09 6.87
C LEU A 33 8.97 -1.87 5.41
N ILE A 34 8.08 -1.36 4.56
CA ILE A 34 8.39 -0.99 3.17
C ILE A 34 9.51 0.07 3.12
N PHE A 35 9.43 1.08 3.99
CA PHE A 35 10.44 2.14 4.06
C PHE A 35 11.80 1.64 4.55
N LEU A 36 11.83 0.76 5.56
CA LEU A 36 13.06 0.14 6.05
C LEU A 36 13.70 -0.73 4.98
N LEU A 37 12.91 -1.55 4.28
CA LEU A 37 13.39 -2.35 3.16
C LEU A 37 13.94 -1.46 2.06
N TYR A 38 13.26 -0.36 1.71
CA TYR A 38 13.79 0.64 0.77
C TYR A 38 15.15 1.19 1.21
N GLY A 39 15.29 1.59 2.49
CA GLY A 39 16.55 2.12 3.01
C GLY A 39 17.69 1.11 2.93
N ILE A 40 17.46 -0.13 3.36
CA ILE A 40 18.46 -1.21 3.28
C ILE A 40 18.83 -1.48 1.82
N SER A 41 17.85 -1.61 0.92
CA SER A 41 18.10 -1.82 -0.52
C SER A 41 18.93 -0.68 -1.10
N ALA A 42 18.58 0.58 -0.83
CA ALA A 42 19.27 1.74 -1.37
C ALA A 42 20.73 1.84 -0.90
N MET A 43 21.04 1.42 0.33
CA MET A 43 22.41 1.43 0.87
C MET A 43 23.32 0.41 0.19
N ILE A 44 22.79 -0.76 -0.20
CA ILE A 44 23.58 -1.85 -0.79
C ILE A 44 23.56 -1.83 -2.32
N GLU A 45 22.51 -1.26 -2.93
CA GLU A 45 22.25 -1.29 -4.37
C GLU A 45 23.43 -0.74 -5.18
N ASN A 46 23.95 0.45 -4.84
CA ASN A 46 25.05 1.07 -5.57
C ASN A 46 26.30 0.20 -5.61
N GLY A 47 26.69 -0.37 -4.47
CA GLY A 47 27.89 -1.21 -4.39
C GLY A 47 27.74 -2.48 -5.24
N ILE A 48 26.59 -3.13 -5.12
CA ILE A 48 26.30 -4.38 -5.84
C ILE A 48 26.21 -4.13 -7.35
N LEU A 49 25.49 -3.11 -7.79
CA LEU A 49 25.30 -2.83 -9.22
C LEU A 49 26.58 -2.35 -9.89
N VAL A 50 27.39 -1.53 -9.22
CA VAL A 50 28.69 -1.09 -9.76
C VAL A 50 29.69 -2.25 -9.80
N GLU A 51 29.75 -3.10 -8.77
CA GLU A 51 30.68 -4.25 -8.74
C GLU A 51 30.30 -5.35 -9.74
N LEU A 52 29.00 -5.65 -9.92
CA LEU A 52 28.54 -6.74 -10.78
C LEU A 52 28.22 -6.32 -12.21
N ILE A 53 27.72 -5.11 -12.40
CA ILE A 53 27.13 -4.66 -13.67
C ILE A 53 27.84 -3.42 -14.24
N GLY A 54 28.66 -2.73 -13.43
CA GLY A 54 29.45 -1.57 -13.86
C GLY A 54 28.63 -0.30 -14.08
N PHE A 55 27.34 -0.29 -13.74
CA PHE A 55 26.50 0.90 -13.84
C PHE A 55 25.60 1.04 -12.60
N ASP A 56 25.20 2.28 -12.31
CA ASP A 56 24.25 2.59 -11.25
C ASP A 56 22.88 2.98 -11.82
N ILE A 57 21.80 2.76 -11.05
CA ILE A 57 20.46 3.18 -11.46
C ILE A 57 20.41 4.72 -11.57
N PRO A 58 19.81 5.28 -12.63
CA PRO A 58 19.70 6.73 -12.79
C PRO A 58 19.06 7.41 -11.57
N PHE A 59 19.64 8.52 -11.14
CA PHE A 59 19.19 9.28 -9.96
C PHE A 59 17.69 9.63 -10.01
N ILE A 60 17.16 9.97 -11.19
CA ILE A 60 15.74 10.29 -11.38
C ILE A 60 14.84 9.12 -10.95
N VAL A 61 15.23 7.88 -11.27
CA VAL A 61 14.48 6.68 -10.89
C VAL A 61 14.54 6.47 -9.38
N LYS A 62 15.69 6.73 -8.74
CA LYS A 62 15.84 6.65 -7.29
C LYS A 62 15.01 7.69 -6.55
N ALA A 63 14.98 8.92 -7.05
CA ALA A 63 14.15 9.99 -6.52
C ALA A 63 12.66 9.67 -6.64
N LEU A 64 12.21 9.16 -7.79
CA LEU A 64 10.83 8.71 -7.99
C LEU A 64 10.48 7.53 -7.06
N SER A 65 11.40 6.58 -6.90
CA SER A 65 11.26 5.46 -5.96
C SER A 65 11.12 5.94 -4.51
N PHE A 66 11.93 6.93 -4.10
CA PHE A 66 11.83 7.55 -2.79
C PHE A 66 10.48 8.25 -2.57
N ILE A 67 10.11 9.15 -3.49
CA ILE A 67 8.87 9.94 -3.40
C ILE A 67 7.65 9.02 -3.34
N SER A 68 7.61 8.00 -4.21
CA SER A 68 6.52 7.02 -4.20
C SER A 68 6.47 6.23 -2.89
N THR A 69 7.61 5.87 -2.30
CA THR A 69 7.67 5.22 -0.97
C THR A 69 7.13 6.12 0.14
N VAL A 70 7.56 7.39 0.18
CA VAL A 70 7.10 8.36 1.19
C VAL A 70 5.62 8.67 1.03
N SER A 71 5.11 8.71 -0.20
CA SER A 71 3.69 8.98 -0.48
C SER A 71 2.73 7.97 0.17
N LEU A 72 3.19 6.75 0.48
CA LEU A 72 2.39 5.75 1.17
C LEU A 72 1.92 6.25 2.53
N PHE A 73 2.72 7.05 3.25
CA PHE A 73 2.35 7.63 4.55
C PHE A 73 1.21 8.65 4.49
N ALA A 74 0.77 9.07 3.29
CA ALA A 74 -0.38 9.96 3.14
C ALA A 74 -1.67 9.39 3.77
N PHE A 75 -1.76 8.07 3.98
CA PHE A 75 -2.89 7.45 4.68
C PHE A 75 -3.09 8.03 6.10
N LEU A 76 -2.05 8.58 6.73
CA LEU A 76 -2.13 9.18 8.08
C LEU A 76 -3.05 10.40 8.12
N ILE A 77 -3.21 11.11 7.01
CA ILE A 77 -4.12 12.25 6.92
C ILE A 77 -5.54 11.73 7.01
N ASN A 78 -6.30 12.20 8.00
CA ASN A 78 -7.67 11.74 8.27
C ASN A 78 -8.69 12.32 7.26
N SER A 79 -8.54 11.96 5.99
CA SER A 79 -9.40 12.34 4.88
C SER A 79 -9.72 11.12 4.01
N THR A 80 -10.96 11.00 3.57
CA THR A 80 -11.39 9.99 2.59
C THR A 80 -10.81 10.28 1.20
N GLY A 81 -10.72 11.56 0.82
CA GLY A 81 -10.13 12.00 -0.45
C GLY A 81 -8.68 11.59 -0.59
N VAL A 82 -7.90 11.68 0.49
CA VAL A 82 -6.48 11.31 0.50
C VAL A 82 -6.26 9.81 0.32
N LEU A 83 -7.25 8.96 0.67
CA LEU A 83 -7.11 7.51 0.45
C LEU A 83 -7.20 7.11 -1.03
N TYR A 84 -7.90 7.89 -1.87
CA TYR A 84 -7.81 7.69 -3.32
C TYR A 84 -6.40 7.95 -3.83
N PHE A 85 -5.76 9.01 -3.33
CA PHE A 85 -4.37 9.31 -3.65
C PHE A 85 -3.43 8.19 -3.19
N VAL A 86 -3.65 7.61 -2.00
CA VAL A 86 -2.86 6.47 -1.49
C VAL A 86 -3.00 5.22 -2.37
N ILE A 87 -4.20 4.92 -2.87
CA ILE A 87 -4.41 3.77 -3.77
C ILE A 87 -3.71 4.00 -5.11
N ILE A 88 -3.87 5.19 -5.70
CA ILE A 88 -3.20 5.55 -6.95
C ILE A 88 -1.68 5.53 -6.77
N SER A 89 -1.17 6.09 -5.68
CA SER A 89 0.27 6.11 -5.40
C SER A 89 0.83 4.70 -5.18
N SER A 90 0.05 3.80 -4.55
CA SER A 90 0.43 2.39 -4.40
C SER A 90 0.48 1.64 -5.73
N LEU A 91 -0.43 1.95 -6.67
CA LEU A 91 -0.40 1.40 -8.03
C LEU A 91 0.81 1.90 -8.82
N VAL A 92 1.06 3.21 -8.80
CA VAL A 92 2.24 3.81 -9.44
C VAL A 92 3.51 3.20 -8.85
N TYR A 93 3.58 3.10 -7.52
CA TYR A 93 4.67 2.44 -6.82
C TYR A 93 4.87 1.01 -7.33
N PHE A 94 3.82 0.18 -7.39
CA PHE A 94 3.93 -1.21 -7.83
C PHE A 94 4.45 -1.32 -9.27
N VAL A 95 3.92 -0.51 -10.19
CA VAL A 95 4.32 -0.52 -11.60
C VAL A 95 5.77 -0.07 -11.75
N THR A 96 6.14 1.08 -11.18
CA THR A 96 7.51 1.62 -11.28
C THR A 96 8.53 0.64 -10.74
N HIS A 97 8.27 0.04 -9.58
CA HIS A 97 9.22 -0.90 -8.97
C HIS A 97 9.26 -2.25 -9.68
N SER A 98 8.13 -2.73 -10.23
CA SER A 98 8.13 -3.94 -11.06
C SER A 98 8.96 -3.77 -12.33
N VAL A 99 8.89 -2.60 -12.97
CA VAL A 99 9.70 -2.28 -14.16
C VAL A 99 11.18 -2.24 -13.81
N VAL A 100 11.56 -1.63 -12.68
CA VAL A 100 12.96 -1.59 -12.23
C VAL A 100 13.50 -3.00 -11.95
N ILE A 101 12.75 -3.83 -11.20
CA ILE A 101 13.12 -5.23 -10.92
C ILE A 101 13.29 -6.02 -12.22
N SER A 102 12.33 -5.91 -13.13
CA SER A 102 12.36 -6.62 -14.41
C SER A 102 13.54 -6.18 -15.27
N GLY A 103 13.82 -4.88 -15.34
CA GLY A 103 14.98 -4.32 -16.04
C GLY A 103 16.31 -4.83 -15.47
N LEU A 104 16.46 -4.83 -14.14
CA LEU A 104 17.65 -5.36 -13.46
C LEU A 104 17.83 -6.86 -13.74
N PHE A 105 16.75 -7.64 -13.64
CA PHE A 105 16.80 -9.08 -13.88
C PHE A 105 17.16 -9.41 -15.33
N GLN A 106 16.56 -8.70 -16.29
CA GLN A 106 16.83 -8.91 -17.71
C GLN A 106 18.26 -8.51 -18.08
N PHE A 107 18.76 -7.40 -17.53
CA PHE A 107 20.13 -6.96 -17.75
C PHE A 107 21.13 -7.97 -17.16
N TYR A 108 20.91 -8.40 -15.91
CA TYR A 108 21.75 -9.39 -15.25
C TYR A 108 21.78 -10.72 -16.01
N SER A 109 20.63 -11.21 -16.46
CA SER A 109 20.52 -12.45 -17.22
C SER A 109 21.30 -12.38 -18.54
N LYS A 110 21.14 -11.28 -19.29
CA LYS A 110 21.90 -11.04 -20.53
C LYS A 110 23.39 -10.92 -20.26
N PHE A 111 23.79 -10.15 -19.25
CA PHE A 111 25.21 -9.99 -18.89
C PHE A 111 25.85 -11.34 -18.57
N LYS A 112 25.18 -12.18 -17.78
CA LYS A 112 25.65 -13.53 -17.45
C LYS A 112 25.74 -14.42 -18.69
N GLU A 113 24.77 -14.36 -19.60
CA GLU A 113 24.79 -15.12 -20.86
C GLU A 113 26.00 -14.74 -21.75
N TYR A 114 26.28 -13.44 -21.89
CA TYR A 114 27.42 -12.96 -22.69
C TYR A 114 28.78 -13.18 -22.02
N SER A 115 28.84 -13.14 -20.68
CA SER A 115 30.09 -13.27 -19.92
C SER A 115 30.45 -14.70 -19.54
N MET A 116 29.50 -15.64 -19.53
CA MET A 116 29.68 -17.06 -19.22
C MET A 116 30.87 -17.72 -19.94
N PRO A 117 31.08 -17.52 -21.26
CA PRO A 117 32.22 -18.11 -21.97
C PRO A 117 33.57 -17.59 -21.46
N PHE A 118 33.66 -16.30 -21.12
CA PHE A 118 34.87 -15.67 -20.60
C PHE A 118 35.10 -15.98 -19.12
N LEU A 119 34.05 -16.00 -18.29
CA LEU A 119 34.13 -16.30 -16.86
C LEU A 119 34.54 -17.76 -16.60
N ASN A 120 34.06 -18.70 -17.42
CA ASN A 120 34.48 -20.10 -17.38
C ASN A 120 35.97 -20.29 -17.74
N MET A 121 36.56 -19.37 -18.50
CA MET A 121 37.99 -19.38 -18.80
C MET A 121 38.85 -18.76 -17.68
N VAL A 122 38.28 -17.89 -16.84
CA VAL A 122 39.02 -17.08 -15.85
C VAL A 122 38.81 -17.58 -14.40
N TYR A 123 38.02 -18.64 -14.17
CA TYR A 123 37.68 -19.16 -12.83
C TYR A 123 37.13 -18.11 -11.85
N TYR A 124 36.56 -17.03 -12.38
CA TYR A 124 35.98 -15.96 -11.57
C TYR A 124 34.47 -16.14 -11.58
N THR A 125 33.89 -16.71 -10.53
CA THR A 125 32.45 -16.65 -10.30
C THR A 125 32.13 -15.31 -9.67
N PRO A 126 31.30 -14.45 -10.31
CA PRO A 126 30.82 -13.24 -9.64
C PRO A 126 30.06 -13.62 -8.36
N ARG A 127 30.06 -12.74 -7.36
CA ARG A 127 29.28 -12.88 -6.13
C ARG A 127 27.78 -12.71 -6.41
N ASP A 128 27.19 -13.67 -7.12
CA ASP A 128 25.76 -13.72 -7.49
C ASP A 128 24.84 -13.64 -6.24
N GLU A 129 25.33 -14.10 -5.09
CA GLU A 129 24.63 -14.10 -3.81
C GLU A 129 24.16 -12.71 -3.38
N MET A 130 24.99 -11.68 -3.58
CA MET A 130 24.66 -10.30 -3.20
C MET A 130 23.58 -9.73 -4.11
N PHE A 131 23.61 -10.06 -5.41
CA PHE A 131 22.56 -9.69 -6.35
C PHE A 131 21.24 -10.40 -6.01
N ILE A 132 21.28 -11.69 -5.67
CA ILE A 132 20.10 -12.44 -5.24
C ILE A 132 19.50 -11.85 -3.97
N LEU A 133 20.33 -11.46 -2.99
CA LEU A 133 19.89 -10.78 -1.77
C LEU A 133 19.21 -9.44 -2.08
N LEU A 134 19.79 -8.62 -2.96
CA LEU A 134 19.19 -7.36 -3.41
C LEU A 134 17.83 -7.63 -4.06
N MET A 135 17.75 -8.60 -4.97
CA MET A 135 16.49 -8.97 -5.63
C MET A 135 15.44 -9.48 -4.64
N ALA A 136 15.83 -10.29 -3.66
CA ALA A 136 14.92 -10.78 -2.62
C ALA A 136 14.37 -9.63 -1.77
N LEU A 137 15.21 -8.66 -1.38
CA LEU A 137 14.78 -7.48 -0.62
C LEU A 137 13.78 -6.63 -1.42
N VAL A 138 14.09 -6.36 -2.70
CA VAL A 138 13.23 -5.53 -3.55
C VAL A 138 11.91 -6.25 -3.87
N MET A 139 11.92 -7.58 -4.06
CA MET A 139 10.71 -8.38 -4.23
C MET A 139 9.87 -8.45 -2.96
N ALA A 140 10.48 -8.67 -1.79
CA ALA A 140 9.77 -8.66 -0.51
C ALA A 140 9.09 -7.30 -0.27
N ARG A 141 9.78 -6.21 -0.59
CA ARG A 141 9.23 -4.86 -0.55
C ARG A 141 8.01 -4.70 -1.47
N LEU A 142 8.07 -5.24 -2.68
CA LEU A 142 6.96 -5.22 -3.64
C LEU A 142 5.74 -6.00 -3.11
N LEU A 143 5.97 -7.19 -2.54
CA LEU A 143 4.89 -8.04 -2.01
C LEU A 143 4.13 -7.39 -0.85
N LEU A 144 4.82 -6.60 -0.02
CA LEU A 144 4.21 -5.87 1.10
C LEU A 144 3.21 -4.79 0.68
N ILE A 145 3.21 -4.36 -0.59
CA ILE A 145 2.21 -3.42 -1.08
C ILE A 145 0.81 -4.07 -1.13
N ILE A 146 0.72 -5.38 -1.33
CA ILE A 146 -0.56 -6.10 -1.42
C ILE A 146 -1.35 -5.99 -0.11
N PRO A 147 -0.80 -6.39 1.07
CA PRO A 147 -1.50 -6.18 2.33
C PRO A 147 -1.69 -4.69 2.64
N PHE A 148 -0.76 -3.81 2.24
CA PHE A 148 -0.93 -2.36 2.42
C PHE A 148 -2.14 -1.81 1.64
N CYS A 149 -2.32 -2.19 0.38
CA CYS A 149 -3.48 -1.82 -0.43
C CYS A 149 -4.77 -2.36 0.17
N TYR A 150 -4.78 -3.62 0.60
CA TYR A 150 -5.93 -4.22 1.27
C TYR A 150 -6.35 -3.40 2.50
N TYR A 151 -5.42 -3.14 3.42
CA TYR A 151 -5.72 -2.35 4.61
C TYR A 151 -6.11 -0.91 4.29
N SER A 152 -5.57 -0.32 3.22
CA SER A 152 -5.94 1.02 2.75
C SER A 152 -7.40 1.07 2.28
N LEU A 153 -7.86 0.03 1.59
CA LEU A 153 -9.26 -0.12 1.19
C LEU A 153 -10.19 -0.28 2.41
N VAL A 154 -9.78 -1.08 3.41
CA VAL A 154 -10.57 -1.20 4.65
C VAL A 154 -10.57 0.11 5.44
N LEU A 155 -9.44 0.84 5.48
CA LEU A 155 -9.40 2.16 6.10
C LEU A 155 -10.32 3.16 5.37
N TYR A 156 -10.42 3.05 4.05
CA TYR A 156 -11.34 3.86 3.25
C TYR A 156 -12.80 3.62 3.64
N THR A 157 -13.22 2.35 3.76
CA THR A 157 -14.59 2.05 4.17
C THR A 157 -14.87 2.60 5.57
N ILE A 158 -13.92 2.48 6.51
CA ILE A 158 -14.03 3.02 7.88
C ILE A 158 -14.16 4.55 7.89
N ARG A 159 -13.33 5.26 7.12
CA ARG A 159 -13.38 6.73 7.07
C ARG A 159 -14.65 7.26 6.40
N ARG A 160 -15.15 6.55 5.38
CA ARG A 160 -16.43 6.89 4.75
C ARG A 160 -17.60 6.78 5.74
N VAL A 161 -17.50 5.88 6.72
CA VAL A 161 -18.47 5.76 7.82
C VAL A 161 -18.14 6.61 9.05
N GLY A 162 -17.18 7.54 8.95
CA GLY A 162 -16.86 8.51 10.01
C GLY A 162 -15.88 8.00 11.07
N GLY A 163 -15.36 6.77 10.94
CA GLY A 163 -14.32 6.23 11.81
C GLY A 163 -12.93 6.71 11.42
N ARG A 164 -12.01 6.82 12.38
CA ARG A 164 -10.62 7.22 12.10
C ARG A 164 -9.69 6.06 11.72
N GLY A 165 -10.04 4.83 12.10
CA GLY A 165 -9.23 3.61 11.88
C GLY A 165 -8.16 3.32 12.94
N TRP A 166 -8.01 4.22 13.93
CA TRP A 166 -7.07 4.10 15.06
C TRP A 166 -7.64 3.34 16.27
N SER A 167 -8.96 3.18 16.32
CA SER A 167 -9.65 2.41 17.34
C SER A 167 -10.43 1.27 16.70
N THR A 168 -10.46 0.14 17.39
CA THR A 168 -11.32 -0.99 17.04
C THR A 168 -12.75 -0.70 17.50
N VAL A 169 -13.54 -0.09 16.61
CA VAL A 169 -14.95 0.19 16.89
C VAL A 169 -15.82 -0.77 16.06
N PRO A 170 -16.72 -1.55 16.69
CA PRO A 170 -17.70 -2.38 16.00
C PRO A 170 -18.46 -1.61 14.92
N ALA A 171 -18.75 -2.27 13.79
CA ALA A 171 -19.48 -1.66 12.66
C ALA A 171 -20.82 -1.05 13.10
N PHE A 172 -21.57 -1.78 13.93
CA PHE A 172 -22.87 -1.37 14.46
C PHE A 172 -22.83 -0.09 15.29
N GLN A 173 -21.77 0.16 16.07
CA GLN A 173 -21.68 1.39 16.85
C GLN A 173 -21.55 2.62 15.95
N LEU A 174 -20.77 2.56 14.87
CA LEU A 174 -20.69 3.68 13.92
C LEU A 174 -21.95 3.82 13.06
N GLU A 175 -22.70 2.75 12.82
CA GLU A 175 -24.01 2.84 12.16
C GLU A 175 -25.06 3.47 13.07
N ILE A 176 -25.11 3.07 14.34
CA ILE A 176 -25.99 3.67 15.36
C ILE A 176 -25.72 5.17 15.49
N ASP A 177 -24.47 5.61 15.49
CA ASP A 177 -24.12 7.03 15.58
C ASP A 177 -24.48 7.84 14.32
N LYS A 178 -24.60 7.16 13.17
CA LYS A 178 -24.93 7.79 11.88
C LYS A 178 -26.41 7.92 11.61
N ILE A 179 -27.22 6.97 12.08
CA ILE A 179 -28.67 6.93 11.85
C ILE A 179 -29.35 8.24 12.30
N PRO A 180 -29.08 8.80 13.49
CA PRO A 180 -29.68 10.07 13.92
C PRO A 180 -29.37 11.22 12.95
N LYS A 181 -28.12 11.33 12.48
CA LYS A 181 -27.72 12.39 11.55
C LYS A 181 -28.40 12.25 10.19
N GLN A 182 -28.59 11.02 9.70
CA GLN A 182 -29.32 10.77 8.45
C GLN A 182 -30.81 11.09 8.58
N ILE A 183 -31.41 10.80 9.75
CA ILE A 183 -32.80 11.17 10.05
C ILE A 183 -32.96 12.69 10.04
N ASP A 184 -32.08 13.42 10.72
CA ASP A 184 -32.10 14.89 10.74
C ASP A 184 -31.95 15.49 9.34
N GLU A 185 -31.04 14.95 8.52
CA GLU A 185 -30.81 15.43 7.16
C GLU A 185 -32.03 15.18 6.26
N LEU A 186 -32.68 14.02 6.39
CA LEU A 186 -33.92 13.70 5.68
C LEU A 186 -35.10 14.58 6.16
N GLN A 187 -35.18 14.88 7.45
CA GLN A 187 -36.19 15.80 7.99
C GLN A 187 -36.02 17.22 7.43
N ARG A 188 -34.80 17.77 7.43
CA ARG A 188 -34.52 19.07 6.81
C ARG A 188 -34.86 19.09 5.32
N ARG A 189 -34.55 18.00 4.61
CA ARG A 189 -34.91 17.86 3.19
C ARG A 189 -36.42 17.81 2.98
N ARG A 190 -37.16 17.12 3.86
CA ARG A 190 -38.63 17.08 3.85
C ARG A 190 -39.21 18.48 4.09
N GLU A 191 -38.74 19.21 5.09
CA GLU A 191 -39.18 20.58 5.38
C GLU A 191 -38.93 21.52 4.20
N TYR A 192 -37.75 21.42 3.58
CA TYR A 192 -37.43 22.18 2.37
C TYR A 192 -38.41 21.89 1.22
N ILE A 193 -38.73 20.62 0.99
CA ILE A 193 -39.69 20.21 -0.05
C ILE A 193 -41.10 20.75 0.27
N MET A 194 -41.56 20.64 1.52
CA MET A 194 -42.88 21.15 1.91
C MET A 194 -42.99 22.67 1.72
N ARG A 195 -41.99 23.44 2.15
CA ARG A 195 -41.95 24.89 1.90
C ARG A 195 -41.94 25.24 0.41
N ARG A 196 -41.27 24.44 -0.42
CA ARG A 196 -41.27 24.62 -1.88
C ARG A 196 -42.64 24.36 -2.50
N VAL A 197 -43.37 23.37 -1.98
CA VAL A 197 -44.73 23.03 -2.43
C VAL A 197 -45.74 24.09 -1.99
N GLU A 198 -45.60 24.68 -0.81
CA GLU A 198 -46.47 25.78 -0.33
C GLU A 198 -46.33 27.09 -1.14
N ILE A 199 -45.22 27.26 -1.86
CA ILE A 199 -44.93 28.44 -2.69
C ILE A 199 -45.43 28.26 -4.15
N LEU A 200 -45.78 27.03 -4.55
CA LEU A 200 -46.31 26.68 -5.88
C LEU A 200 -47.84 26.68 -5.88
#